data_AF-A0A9P8CK43-F1
#
_entry.id   AF-A0A9P8CK43-F1
#
_cell.length_a   1.000
_cell.length_b   1.000
_cell.length_c   1.000
_cell.angle_alpha   90.00
_cell.angle_beta   90.00
_cell.angle_gamma   90.00
#
_symmetry.space_group_name_H-M   'P 1'
#
loop_
_entity.id
_entity.type
_entity.pdbx_description
1 polymer ?
#
loop_
_entity_poly.entity_id
_entity_poly.type
_entity_poly.pdbx_seq_one_letter_code
_entity_poly.pdbx_strand_id
1 'polypeptide(L)'
;MATGSGDKDAKSNESSSPWDDNTRRRFESKSKSEFYDPCQEAAQRSYRCLFRNNGDKAMCGEYFQAYRDCKQHWVRIAPRSTLGFD
;
A
#
# COMPACT_ATOMS: atom_id res chain seq x y z
N MET A 1 -19.92 -16.09 -24.44
CA MET A 1 -18.58 -15.73 -23.94
C MET A 1 -18.75 -14.52 -23.05
N ALA A 2 -18.66 -14.69 -21.73
CA ALA A 2 -18.80 -13.59 -20.78
C ALA A 2 -17.62 -13.65 -19.81
N THR A 3 -16.78 -12.62 -19.81
CA THR A 3 -16.12 -12.06 -18.62
C THR A 3 -15.46 -10.74 -19.03
N GLY A 4 -15.67 -9.74 -18.19
CA GLY A 4 -15.11 -8.40 -18.34
C GLY A 4 -15.61 -7.52 -17.20
N SER A 5 -15.38 -7.97 -15.96
CA SER A 5 -15.56 -7.14 -14.77
C SER A 5 -14.59 -5.96 -14.87
N GLY A 6 -15.15 -4.76 -14.83
CA GLY A 6 -14.38 -3.52 -14.72
C GLY A 6 -14.05 -3.24 -13.27
N ASP A 7 -12.77 -3.08 -12.98
CA ASP A 7 -12.30 -2.48 -11.74
C ASP A 7 -12.08 -0.98 -11.98
N LYS A 8 -13.12 -0.22 -11.65
CA LYS A 8 -13.05 1.23 -11.42
C LYS A 8 -12.96 1.44 -9.91
N ASP A 9 -11.76 1.48 -9.37
CA ASP A 9 -11.57 2.02 -8.02
C ASP A 9 -11.43 3.53 -8.12
N ALA A 10 -12.61 4.15 -8.03
CA ALA A 10 -12.83 5.56 -7.86
C ALA A 10 -12.22 6.02 -6.53
N LYS A 11 -11.37 7.04 -6.67
CA LYS A 11 -10.97 8.00 -5.65
C LYS A 11 -12.20 8.50 -4.87
N SER A 12 -12.33 8.15 -3.59
CA SER A 12 -13.20 8.84 -2.64
C SER A 12 -12.39 9.48 -1.52
N ASN A 13 -12.45 10.81 -1.50
CA ASN A 13 -12.13 11.65 -0.35
C ASN A 13 -13.26 11.49 0.66
N GLU A 14 -13.03 10.81 1.79
CA GLU A 14 -13.87 10.89 2.99
C GLU A 14 -13.05 10.33 4.18
N SER A 15 -12.46 11.23 4.96
CA SER A 15 -12.07 11.09 6.38
C SER A 15 -11.80 9.70 7.00
N SER A 16 -11.11 8.78 6.33
CA SER A 16 -10.73 7.48 6.91
C SER A 16 -9.31 7.55 7.47
N SER A 17 -9.18 7.39 8.78
CA SER A 17 -7.89 7.02 9.38
C SER A 17 -7.38 5.79 8.61
N PRO A 18 -6.12 5.74 8.15
CA PRO A 18 -5.59 4.59 7.41
C PRO A 18 -5.54 3.29 8.23
N TRP A 19 -5.92 3.37 9.51
CA TRP A 19 -6.28 2.22 10.33
C TRP A 19 -7.80 2.02 10.35
N ASP A 20 -8.40 1.93 9.16
CA ASP A 20 -9.82 1.67 8.98
C ASP A 20 -10.17 0.18 9.19
N ASP A 21 -11.46 -0.14 9.26
CA ASP A 21 -11.92 -1.51 9.49
C ASP A 21 -11.46 -2.50 8.41
N ASN A 22 -11.22 -2.06 7.17
CA ASN A 22 -10.67 -2.93 6.13
C ASN A 22 -9.21 -3.30 6.44
N THR A 23 -8.41 -2.31 6.81
CA THR A 23 -7.00 -2.49 7.19
C THR A 23 -6.86 -3.42 8.40
N ARG A 24 -7.72 -3.24 9.41
CA ARG A 24 -7.76 -4.12 10.60
C ARG A 24 -8.07 -5.57 10.23
N ARG A 25 -9.13 -5.80 9.44
CA ARG A 25 -9.52 -7.16 9.02
C ARG A 25 -8.42 -7.86 8.23
N ARG A 26 -7.76 -7.14 7.31
CA ARG A 26 -6.63 -7.69 6.54
C ARG A 26 -5.47 -8.09 7.46
N PHE A 27 -5.15 -7.26 8.45
CA PHE A 27 -4.12 -7.56 9.45
C PHE A 27 -4.47 -8.81 10.27
N GLU A 28 -5.71 -8.93 10.74
CA GLU A 28 -6.19 -10.06 11.56
C GLU A 28 -6.35 -11.36 10.77
N SER A 29 -6.76 -11.29 9.50
CA SER A 29 -6.99 -12.47 8.65
C SER A 29 -5.72 -13.17 8.20
N LYS A 30 -4.58 -12.49 8.34
CA LYS A 30 -3.31 -12.94 7.82
C LYS A 30 -2.68 -13.95 8.78
N SER A 31 -1.94 -14.93 8.25
CA SER A 31 -1.22 -15.88 9.09
C SER A 31 -0.22 -15.16 10.01
N LYS A 32 -0.06 -15.63 11.26
CA LYS A 32 0.83 -15.01 12.26
C LYS A 32 2.29 -14.90 11.79
N SER A 33 2.70 -15.71 10.81
CA SER A 33 4.05 -15.72 10.21
C SER A 33 4.24 -14.73 9.06
N GLU A 34 3.18 -14.16 8.52
CA GLU A 34 3.27 -13.28 7.35
C GLU A 34 3.44 -11.82 7.80
N PHE A 35 3.99 -10.95 6.95
CA PHE A 35 4.12 -9.51 7.24
C PHE A 35 3.04 -8.74 6.48
N TYR A 36 2.42 -7.74 7.12
CA TYR A 36 1.39 -6.92 6.47
C TYR A 36 2.00 -5.54 6.24
N ASP A 37 2.20 -5.19 4.97
CA ASP A 37 2.65 -3.86 4.58
C ASP A 37 1.46 -3.08 4.03
N PRO A 38 0.92 -2.08 4.75
CA PRO A 38 -0.16 -1.23 4.23
C PRO A 38 0.27 -0.41 3.00
N CYS A 39 1.57 -0.25 2.78
CA CYS A 39 2.14 0.43 1.63
C CYS A 39 2.53 -0.53 0.48
N GLN A 40 2.14 -1.80 0.57
CA GLN A 40 2.51 -2.84 -0.40
C GLN A 40 2.08 -2.49 -1.82
N GLU A 41 0.92 -1.85 -2.00
CA GLU A 41 0.44 -1.46 -3.34
C GLU A 41 1.34 -0.38 -3.97
N ALA A 42 1.71 0.66 -3.21
CA ALA A 42 2.64 1.69 -3.66
C ALA A 42 4.04 1.12 -3.96
N ALA A 43 4.49 0.15 -3.16
CA ALA A 43 5.73 -0.58 -3.42
C ALA A 43 5.64 -1.37 -4.73
N GLN A 44 4.57 -2.14 -4.94
CA GLN A 44 4.35 -2.90 -6.18
C GLN A 44 4.33 -1.99 -7.42
N ARG A 45 3.68 -0.83 -7.35
CA ARG A 45 3.68 0.15 -8.46
C ARG A 45 5.10 0.62 -8.78
N SER A 46 5.89 0.91 -7.76
CA SER A 46 7.30 1.28 -7.90
C SER A 46 8.13 0.17 -8.56
N TYR A 47 7.95 -1.09 -8.15
CA TYR A 47 8.62 -2.24 -8.76
C TYR A 47 8.21 -2.47 -10.21
N ARG A 48 6.92 -2.34 -10.54
CA ARG A 48 6.43 -2.44 -11.92
C ARG A 48 7.05 -1.37 -12.83
N CYS A 49 7.21 -0.15 -12.32
CA CYS A 49 7.89 0.91 -13.06
C CYS A 49 9.36 0.53 -13.35
N LEU A 50 10.09 0.05 -12.34
CA LEU A 50 11.48 -0.38 -12.53
C LEU A 50 11.59 -1.52 -13.54
N PHE A 51 10.71 -2.52 -13.47
CA PHE A 51 10.70 -3.64 -14.43
C PHE A 51 10.50 -3.17 -15.88
N ARG A 52 9.66 -2.16 -16.10
CA ARG A 52 9.35 -1.61 -17.42
C ARG A 52 10.42 -0.67 -17.97
N ASN A 53 11.24 -0.10 -17.09
CA ASN A 53 12.25 0.91 -17.44
C ASN A 53 13.68 0.40 -17.18
N ASN A 54 13.91 -0.92 -17.23
CA ASN A 54 15.23 -1.54 -17.02
C ASN A 54 15.93 -1.10 -15.71
N GLY A 55 15.15 -0.80 -14.68
CA GLY A 55 15.67 -0.35 -13.39
C GLY A 55 16.00 1.14 -13.31
N ASP A 56 15.65 1.95 -14.32
CA ASP A 56 15.86 3.39 -14.28
C ASP A 56 14.97 4.06 -13.23
N LYS A 57 15.61 4.55 -12.18
CA LYS A 57 14.96 5.20 -11.04
C LYS A 57 14.48 6.60 -11.37
N ALA A 58 15.10 7.30 -12.33
CA ALA A 58 14.73 8.66 -12.68
C ALA A 58 13.31 8.71 -13.26
N MET A 59 12.93 7.67 -14.01
CA MET A 59 11.60 7.50 -14.61
C MET A 59 10.49 7.16 -13.60
N CYS A 60 10.85 6.76 -12.37
CA CYS A 60 9.92 6.21 -11.38
C CYS A 60 9.72 7.10 -10.15
N GLY A 61 10.16 8.37 -10.20
CA GLY A 61 10.17 9.29 -9.05
C GLY A 61 8.83 9.40 -8.33
N GLU A 62 7.73 9.55 -9.07
CA GLU A 62 6.38 9.69 -8.49
C GLU A 62 5.92 8.44 -7.73
N TYR A 63 6.27 7.24 -8.21
CA TYR A 63 5.92 6.00 -7.53
C TYR A 63 6.67 5.85 -6.21
N PHE A 64 7.96 6.22 -6.19
CA PHE A 64 8.74 6.24 -4.96
C PHE A 64 8.23 7.28 -3.97
N GLN A 65 7.81 8.45 -4.46
CA GLN A 65 7.24 9.48 -3.61
C GLN A 65 5.95 8.98 -2.95
N ALA A 66 5.04 8.38 -3.71
CA ALA A 66 3.82 7.78 -3.17
C ALA A 66 4.11 6.71 -2.10
N TYR A 67 5.14 5.88 -2.29
CA TYR A 67 5.55 4.90 -1.28
C TYR A 67 6.09 5.54 0.01
N ARG A 68 6.88 6.62 -0.11
CA ARG A 68 7.37 7.38 1.06
C ARG A 68 6.22 8.05 1.81
N ASP A 69 5.31 8.68 1.07
CA ASP A 69 4.16 9.38 1.65
C ASP A 69 3.27 8.42 2.41
N CYS A 70 3.01 7.23 1.83
CA CYS A 70 2.29 6.16 2.51
C CYS A 70 2.97 5.78 3.83
N LYS A 71 4.28 5.52 3.82
CA LYS A 71 5.01 5.14 5.04
C LYS A 71 5.03 6.25 6.09
N GLN A 72 5.21 7.50 5.67
CA GLN A 72 5.17 8.64 6.58
C GLN A 72 3.80 8.81 7.22
N HIS A 73 2.73 8.59 6.44
CA HIS A 73 1.38 8.64 6.97
C HIS A 73 1.13 7.49 7.94
N TRP A 74 1.55 6.28 7.55
CA TRP A 74 1.44 5.09 8.38
C TRP A 74 2.13 5.24 9.73
N VAL A 75 3.40 5.66 9.77
CA VAL A 75 4.13 5.85 11.03
C VAL A 75 3.46 6.85 11.97
N ARG A 76 2.72 7.84 11.44
CA ARG A 76 2.00 8.82 12.27
C ARG A 76 0.73 8.26 12.91
N ILE A 77 0.05 7.34 12.23
CA ILE A 77 -1.30 6.88 12.61
C ILE A 77 -1.32 5.44 13.13
N ALA A 78 -0.27 4.66 12.84
CA ALA A 78 -0.13 3.29 13.27
C ALA A 78 0.01 3.23 14.80
N PRO A 79 -0.75 2.37 15.48
CA PRO A 79 -0.53 2.08 16.90
C PRO A 79 0.92 1.60 17.12
N ARG A 80 1.56 2.00 18.22
CA ARG A 80 2.95 1.60 18.53
C ARG A 80 3.15 0.07 18.50
N SER A 81 2.10 -0.70 18.78
CA SER A 81 2.07 -2.17 18.74
C SER A 81 2.10 -2.79 17.34
N THR A 82 1.82 -2.02 16.27
CA THR A 82 1.79 -2.55 14.88
C THR A 82 3.07 -2.25 14.12
N LEU A 83 3.98 -1.45 14.68
CA LEU A 83 5.29 -1.12 14.10
C LEU A 83 6.37 -2.18 14.37
N GLY A 84 6.04 -3.28 15.07
CA GLY A 84 6.98 -4.37 15.31
C GLY A 84 8.23 -3.97 16.10
N PHE A 85 8.13 -2.93 16.93
CA PHE A 85 9.16 -2.47 17.86
C PHE A 85 8.88 -3.10 19.23
N ASP A 86 9.21 -4.38 19.37
CA ASP A 86 9.49 -4.98 20.70
C ASP A 86 10.97 -4.72 21.03
#